data_AF-A0A7J9D2K2-F1
#
_entry.id   AF-A0A7J9D2K2-F1
#
_cell.length_a   1.000
_cell.length_b   1.000
_cell.length_c   1.000
_cell.angle_alpha   90.00
_cell.angle_beta   90.00
_cell.angle_gamma   90.00
#
_symmetry.space_group_name_H-M   'P 1'
#
loop_
_entity.id
_entity.type
_entity.pdbx_description
1 polymer ?
#
loop_
_entity_poly.entity_id
_entity_poly.type
_entity_poly.pdbx_seq_one_letter_code
_entity_poly.pdbx_strand_id
1 'polypeptide(L)' 'MNNWVQLNSDGAVKVKSGKAASGGALRDQEGKWISGYNRCLGKCSVFYVKLWG' A
#
# COMPACT_ATOMS: atom_id res chain seq x y z
N MET A 1 -10.41 14.21 -22.00
CA MET A 1 -11.01 13.69 -20.76
C MET A 1 -10.14 12.55 -20.29
N ASN A 2 -9.50 12.69 -19.13
CA ASN A 2 -8.53 11.74 -18.61
C ASN A 2 -9.15 11.02 -17.41
N ASN A 3 -9.68 9.81 -17.62
CA ASN A 3 -10.18 8.93 -16.56
C ASN A 3 -9.07 7.97 -16.13
N TRP A 4 -8.04 8.50 -15.45
CA TRP A 4 -7.04 7.65 -14.80
C TRP A 4 -7.27 7.61 -13.30
N VAL A 5 -6.88 6.49 -12.71
CA VAL A 5 -6.89 6.29 -11.26
C VAL A 5 -5.44 6.19 -10.81
N GLN A 6 -5.06 7.00 -9.82
CA GLN A 6 -3.79 6.85 -9.13
C GLN A 6 -3.88 5.69 -8.15
N LEU A 7 -2.89 4.81 -8.17
CA LEU A 7 -2.65 3.86 -7.09
C LEU A 7 -1.37 4.26 -6.35
N ASN A 8 -1.50 4.65 -5.08
CA ASN A 8 -0.37 4.86 -4.18
C ASN A 8 -0.29 3.68 -3.24
N SER A 9 0.81 2.92 -3.27
CA SER A 9 1.04 1.81 -2.36
C SER A 9 2.25 2.03 -1.46
N ASP A 10 2.19 1.49 -0.25
CA ASP A 10 3.32 1.44 0.68
C ASP A 10 3.24 0.19 1.57
N GLY A 11 4.39 -0.16 2.15
CA GLY A 11 4.53 -1.29 3.05
C GLY A 11 5.28 -0.89 4.33
N ALA A 12 4.78 -1.39 5.45
CA ALA A 12 5.39 -1.19 6.77
C ALA A 12 5.79 -2.52 7.43
N VAL A 13 6.94 -2.51 8.12
CA VAL A 13 7.39 -3.60 8.98
C VAL A 13 7.62 -3.10 10.40
N LYS A 14 6.98 -3.74 11.38
CA LYS A 14 7.20 -3.47 12.80
C LYS A 14 8.45 -4.21 13.29
N VAL A 15 9.58 -3.50 13.34
CA VAL A 15 10.93 -4.01 13.67
C VAL A 15 10.95 -4.99 14.85
N LYS A 16 10.35 -4.63 15.99
CA LYS A 16 10.36 -5.46 17.22
C LYS A 16 9.72 -6.86 17.03
N SER A 17 8.76 -6.99 16.12
CA SER A 17 7.96 -8.21 15.96
C SER A 17 8.14 -8.89 14.59
N GLY A 18 8.78 -8.19 13.65
CA GLY A 18 8.84 -8.56 12.24
C GLY A 18 7.50 -8.50 11.51
N LYS A 19 6.38 -8.15 12.17
CA LYS A 19 5.05 -8.08 11.55
C LYS A 19 5.05 -7.06 10.42
N ALA A 20 4.55 -7.47 9.26
CA ALA A 20 4.55 -6.69 8.05
C ALA A 20 3.15 -6.59 7.46
N ALA A 21 2.82 -5.43 6.90
CA ALA A 21 1.58 -5.20 6.18
C ALA A 21 1.82 -4.20 5.06
N SER A 22 1.12 -4.38 3.95
CA SER A 22 1.06 -3.39 2.88
C SER A 22 -0.34 -2.81 2.76
N GLY A 23 -0.44 -1.67 2.09
CA GLY A 23 -1.71 -1.05 1.76
C GLY A 23 -1.53 0.03 0.72
N GLY A 24 -2.66 0.57 0.28
CA GLY A 24 -2.65 1.63 -0.70
C GLY A 24 -3.96 2.39 -0.80
N ALA A 25 -3.90 3.50 -1.51
CA ALA A 25 -5.03 4.39 -1.77
C ALA A 25 -5.22 4.54 -3.28
N LEU A 26 -6.47 4.41 -3.71
CA LEU A 26 -6.92 4.71 -5.05
C LEU A 26 -7.49 6.14 -5.05
N ARG A 27 -7.03 6.96 -6.00
CA ARG A 27 -7.48 8.34 -6.17
C ARG A 27 -7.87 8.61 -7.61
N ASP A 28 -8.84 9.48 -7.82
CA ASP A 28 -9.18 9.94 -9.18
C ASP A 28 -8.12 10.93 -9.70
N GLN A 29 -8.33 11.39 -10.92
CA GLN A 29 -7.43 12.33 -11.59
C GLN A 29 -7.30 13.70 -10.88
N GLU A 30 -8.24 14.04 -9.99
CA GLU A 30 -8.21 15.27 -9.19
C GLU A 30 -7.56 15.03 -7.82
N GLY A 31 -7.09 13.81 -7.56
CA GLY A 31 -6.52 13.40 -6.28
C GLY A 31 -7.56 13.07 -5.21
N LYS A 32 -8.84 13.01 -5.55
CA LYS A 32 -9.90 12.67 -4.59
C LYS A 32 -9.84 11.18 -4.28
N TRP A 33 -10.02 10.85 -2.99
CA TRP A 33 -10.06 9.46 -2.55
C TRP A 33 -11.24 8.70 -3.18
N ILE A 34 -10.95 7.54 -3.74
CA ILE A 34 -11.95 6.58 -4.26
C ILE A 34 -12.10 5.41 -3.28
N SER A 35 -10.99 4.76 -2.94
CA SER A 35 -10.97 3.57 -2.08
C SER A 35 -9.56 3.31 -1.52
N GLY A 36 -9.42 2.32 -0.65
CA GLY A 36 -8.13 1.83 -0.17
C GLY A 36 -8.15 0.35 0.17
N TYR A 37 -6.96 -0.25 0.28
CA TYR A 37 -6.79 -1.64 0.71
C TYR A 37 -5.70 -1.75 1.77
N ASN A 38 -5.76 -2.85 2.50
CA ASN A 38 -4.69 -3.31 3.36
C ASN A 38 -4.50 -4.83 3.21
N ARG A 39 -3.29 -5.31 3.45
CA ARG A 39 -2.94 -6.74 3.41
C ARG A 39 -1.93 -7.05 4.49
N CYS A 40 -2.27 -8.01 5.37
CA CYS A 40 -1.31 -8.59 6.29
C CYS A 40 -0.36 -9.52 5.53
N LEU A 41 0.95 -9.28 5.62
CA LEU A 41 1.99 -10.09 4.95
C LEU A 41 2.74 -11.02 5.92
N GLY A 42 2.30 -11.10 7.19
CA GLY A 42 2.94 -11.93 8.19
C GLY A 42 4.28 -11.33 8.62
N LYS A 43 5.39 -12.08 8.49
CA LYS A 43 6.74 -11.59 8.79
C LYS A 43 7.57 -11.56 7.52
N CYS A 44 8.04 -10.38 7.11
CA CYS A 44 8.93 -10.23 5.96
C CYS A 44 9.83 -8.99 6.12
N SER A 45 10.83 -8.86 5.25
CA SER A 45 11.71 -7.69 5.25
C SER A 45 11.02 -6.44 4.69
N VAL A 46 11.60 -5.28 4.97
CA VAL A 46 11.14 -3.98 4.41
C VAL A 46 11.15 -3.99 2.88
N PHE A 47 12.06 -4.75 2.27
CA PHE A 47 12.11 -4.87 0.81
C PHE A 47 10.90 -5.66 0.28
N TYR A 48 10.56 -6.78 0.92
CA TYR A 48 9.40 -7.59 0.54
C TYR A 48 8.08 -6.85 0.74
N VAL A 49 7.90 -6.11 1.83
CA VAL A 49 6.63 -5.40 2.07
C VAL A 49 6.38 -4.30 1.03
N LYS A 50 7.43 -3.64 0.53
CA LYS A 50 7.34 -2.63 -0.53
C LYS A 50 7.08 -3.24 -1.91
N LEU A 51 7.65 -4.42 -2.18
CA LEU A 51 7.44 -5.13 -3.45
C LEU A 51 5.99 -5.65 -3.59
N TRP A 52 5.40 -6.12 -2.49
CA TRP A 52 4.02 -6.60 -2.44
C TRP A 52 3.01 -5.48 -2.10
N GLY A 53 3.48 -4.24 -2.06
CA GLY A 53 2.71 -3.04 -1.79
C GLY A 53 1.86 -2.64 -2.95
#